data_AF-A0AAE3GDC5-F1
#
_entry.id   AF-A0AAE3GDC5-F1
#
_cell.length_a   1.000
_cell.length_b   1.000
_cell.length_c   1.000
_cell.angle_alpha   90.00
_cell.angle_beta   90.00
_cell.angle_gamma   90.00
#
_symmetry.space_group_name_H-M   'P 1'
#
loop_
_entity.id
_entity.type
_entity.pdbx_description
1 polymer ?
#
loop_
_entity_poly.entity_id
_entity_poly.type
_entity_poly.pdbx_seq_one_letter_code
_entity_poly.pdbx_strand_id
1 'polypeptide(L)'
;MTVLDPNLATDSPLSVPPQRKDWVRVEPIVGLEWSRALEPSGDIGLATCPADTRRAWIHQAHEDQVRALYRAVLRVDARARAPWWVRALDSGRLASRAAGFAVEDQVNGLLAIRPGWVYVPGTGYGEDGYWEFVPSESGLTGPMAPTTVQLTDAHDGWVEIVPAHLGEIAPTPRWLDGVAELGARLDEVEAVDQPD
;
A
#
# COMPACT_ATOMS: atom_id res chain seq x y z
N MET A 1 23.36 54.27 -47.22
CA MET A 1 24.18 53.52 -46.23
C MET A 1 24.30 54.45 -45.04
N THR A 2 23.50 54.33 -43.99
CA THR A 2 23.23 53.14 -43.16
C THR A 2 21.79 53.18 -42.65
N VAL A 3 21.20 51.99 -42.51
CA VAL A 3 19.79 51.71 -42.19
C VAL A 3 19.54 51.90 -40.68
N LEU A 4 18.38 52.45 -40.34
CA LEU A 4 17.78 52.45 -39.00
C LEU A 4 17.36 51.03 -38.64
N ASP A 5 17.87 50.47 -37.54
CA ASP A 5 17.37 49.24 -36.93
C ASP A 5 16.13 49.54 -36.05
N PRO A 6 14.97 48.92 -36.32
CA PRO A 6 13.85 48.87 -35.40
C PRO A 6 13.73 47.49 -34.72
N ASN A 7 12.91 47.45 -33.67
CA ASN A 7 12.40 46.29 -32.93
C ASN A 7 13.20 45.75 -31.74
N LEU A 8 12.90 46.38 -30.61
CA LEU A 8 12.44 45.71 -29.39
C LEU A 8 11.41 44.60 -29.70
N ALA A 9 11.76 43.35 -29.46
CA ALA A 9 10.81 42.31 -29.05
C ALA A 9 11.55 41.23 -28.27
N THR A 10 11.34 41.25 -26.95
CA THR A 10 11.81 40.27 -25.99
C THR A 10 11.09 38.95 -26.21
N ASP A 11 11.73 37.97 -26.84
CA ASP A 11 11.16 36.63 -27.00
C ASP A 11 11.80 35.70 -25.95
N SER A 12 11.25 35.75 -24.73
CA SER A 12 11.49 34.72 -23.74
C SER A 12 10.59 33.53 -24.10
N PRO A 13 11.13 32.32 -24.35
CA PRO A 13 10.28 31.18 -24.63
C PRO A 13 9.44 30.89 -23.39
N LEU A 14 8.13 31.00 -23.54
CA LEU A 14 7.14 30.56 -22.56
C LEU A 14 7.48 29.13 -22.15
N SER A 15 7.85 28.93 -20.89
CA SER A 15 7.96 27.60 -20.29
C SER A 15 6.59 26.94 -20.34
N VAL A 16 6.43 26.00 -21.27
CA VAL A 16 5.28 25.10 -21.31
C VAL A 16 5.41 24.19 -20.08
N PRO A 17 4.43 24.17 -19.16
CA PRO A 17 4.44 23.21 -18.06
C PRO A 17 4.45 21.79 -18.65
N PRO A 18 5.19 20.82 -18.06
CA PRO A 18 5.23 19.47 -18.60
C PRO A 18 3.80 18.90 -18.61
N GLN A 19 3.24 18.73 -19.81
CA GLN A 19 2.04 17.95 -19.98
C GLN A 19 2.36 16.54 -19.51
N ARG A 20 1.79 16.14 -18.36
CA ARG A 20 1.62 14.73 -18.03
C ARG A 20 0.84 14.11 -19.18
N LYS A 21 1.55 13.47 -20.11
CA LYS A 21 0.95 12.57 -21.07
C LYS A 21 0.49 11.36 -20.28
N ASP A 22 -0.71 11.44 -19.73
CA ASP A 22 -1.48 10.27 -19.35
C ASP A 22 -1.85 9.56 -20.65
N TRP A 23 -0.91 8.78 -21.18
CA TRP A 23 -1.18 7.90 -22.30
C TRP A 23 -2.24 6.90 -21.86
N VAL A 24 -3.31 6.78 -22.65
CA VAL A 24 -4.30 5.70 -22.52
C VAL A 24 -3.54 4.37 -22.58
N ARG A 25 -3.42 3.69 -21.44
CA ARG A 25 -2.81 2.35 -21.39
C ARG A 25 -3.87 1.35 -21.83
N VAL A 26 -3.55 0.60 -22.87
CA VAL A 26 -4.38 -0.53 -23.32
C VAL A 26 -3.89 -1.76 -22.57
N GLU A 27 -4.70 -2.25 -21.65
CA GLU A 27 -4.42 -3.49 -20.96
C GLU A 27 -4.87 -4.69 -21.82
N PRO A 28 -4.09 -5.79 -21.84
CA PRO A 28 -4.58 -7.07 -22.34
C PRO A 28 -5.90 -7.44 -21.65
N ILE A 29 -6.80 -8.15 -22.34
CA ILE A 29 -8.14 -8.49 -21.82
C ILE A 29 -8.07 -9.13 -20.41
N VAL A 30 -7.07 -9.98 -20.17
CA VAL A 30 -6.85 -10.61 -18.86
C VAL A 30 -6.42 -9.60 -17.76
N GLY A 31 -5.70 -8.56 -18.13
CA GLY A 31 -5.34 -7.46 -17.22
C GLY A 31 -6.56 -6.65 -16.79
N LEU A 32 -7.45 -6.34 -17.74
CA LEU A 32 -8.73 -5.68 -17.44
C LEU A 32 -9.63 -6.53 -16.54
N GLU A 33 -9.68 -7.84 -16.80
CA GLU A 33 -10.42 -8.78 -15.95
C GLU A 33 -9.87 -8.80 -14.52
N TRP A 34 -8.55 -8.80 -14.37
CA TRP A 34 -7.89 -8.73 -13.07
C TRP A 34 -8.14 -7.39 -12.36
N SER A 35 -8.00 -6.27 -13.05
CA SER A 35 -8.28 -4.93 -12.51
C SER A 35 -9.71 -4.83 -11.99
N ARG A 36 -10.69 -5.32 -12.77
CA ARG A 36 -12.10 -5.39 -12.36
C ARG A 36 -12.33 -6.35 -11.20
N ALA A 37 -11.58 -7.44 -11.12
CA ALA A 37 -11.66 -8.40 -10.02
C ALA A 37 -11.17 -7.80 -8.68
N LEU A 38 -10.21 -6.87 -8.74
CA LEU A 38 -9.67 -6.12 -7.60
C LEU A 38 -10.53 -4.94 -7.18
N GLU A 39 -11.36 -4.40 -8.08
CA GLU A 39 -12.20 -3.23 -7.79
C GLU A 39 -13.24 -3.55 -6.69
N PRO A 40 -13.23 -2.83 -5.56
CA PRO A 40 -14.20 -3.03 -4.50
C PRO A 40 -15.58 -2.48 -4.90
N SER A 41 -16.63 -3.15 -4.42
CA SER A 41 -17.98 -2.61 -4.54
C SER A 41 -18.21 -1.50 -3.51
N GLY A 42 -18.37 -0.27 -3.98
CA GLY A 42 -18.67 0.91 -3.16
C GLY A 42 -17.43 1.65 -2.65
N ASP A 43 -17.65 2.68 -1.82
CA ASP A 43 -16.58 3.49 -1.25
C ASP A 43 -15.89 2.76 -0.08
N ILE A 44 -14.57 2.54 -0.22
CA ILE A 44 -13.71 1.95 0.80
C ILE A 44 -12.97 2.99 1.64
N GLY A 45 -13.06 4.29 1.31
CA GLY A 45 -12.36 5.36 2.02
C GLY A 45 -12.85 5.58 3.46
N LEU A 46 -14.01 5.00 3.82
CA LEU A 46 -14.57 5.01 5.17
C LEU A 46 -14.33 3.70 5.95
N ALA A 47 -13.57 2.76 5.38
CA ALA A 47 -13.23 1.52 6.06
C ALA A 47 -12.34 1.79 7.27
N THR A 48 -12.71 1.24 8.43
CA THR A 48 -11.94 1.39 9.67
C THR A 48 -11.28 0.08 10.10
N CYS A 49 -11.51 -1.00 9.35
CA CYS A 49 -10.80 -2.26 9.48
C CYS A 49 -10.67 -3.00 8.13
N PRO A 50 -9.76 -3.98 8.01
CA PRO A 50 -9.61 -4.78 6.79
C PRO A 50 -10.90 -5.48 6.35
N ALA A 51 -11.72 -5.98 7.29
CA ALA A 51 -12.96 -6.65 6.95
C ALA A 51 -13.93 -5.77 6.14
N ASP A 52 -13.92 -4.45 6.37
CA ASP A 52 -14.76 -3.50 5.64
C ASP A 52 -14.38 -3.38 4.17
N THR A 53 -13.12 -3.64 3.79
CA THR A 53 -12.61 -3.50 2.43
C THR A 53 -12.84 -4.74 1.55
N ARG A 54 -13.25 -5.87 2.15
CA ARG A 54 -13.42 -7.18 1.49
C ARG A 54 -14.68 -7.26 0.60
N ARG A 55 -14.79 -6.34 -0.37
CA ARG A 55 -15.98 -6.14 -1.22
C ARG A 55 -15.75 -6.38 -2.71
N ALA A 56 -14.50 -6.59 -3.11
CA ALA A 56 -14.14 -6.96 -4.48
C ALA A 56 -14.44 -8.45 -4.77
N TRP A 57 -14.50 -8.82 -6.05
CA TRP A 57 -14.77 -10.19 -6.49
C TRP A 57 -13.76 -11.19 -5.91
N ILE A 58 -12.47 -10.81 -5.83
CA ILE A 58 -11.42 -11.67 -5.26
C ILE A 58 -11.69 -12.12 -3.82
N HIS A 59 -12.46 -11.34 -3.06
CA HIS A 59 -12.80 -11.67 -1.67
C HIS A 59 -13.94 -12.69 -1.55
N GLN A 60 -14.77 -12.82 -2.60
CA GLN A 60 -16.00 -13.60 -2.57
C GLN A 60 -15.96 -14.84 -3.46
N ALA A 61 -15.22 -14.79 -4.56
CA ALA A 61 -15.11 -15.87 -5.52
C ALA A 61 -14.47 -17.14 -4.93
N HIS A 62 -14.54 -18.26 -5.65
CA HIS A 62 -13.84 -19.47 -5.23
C HIS A 62 -12.32 -19.24 -5.32
N GLU A 63 -11.58 -19.73 -4.32
CA GLU A 63 -10.14 -19.47 -4.20
C GLU A 63 -9.34 -19.93 -5.42
N ASP A 64 -9.67 -21.10 -5.97
CA ASP A 64 -9.04 -21.61 -7.19
C ASP A 64 -9.28 -20.71 -8.42
N GLN A 65 -10.44 -20.04 -8.50
CA GLN A 65 -10.72 -19.10 -9.61
C GLN A 65 -9.84 -17.86 -9.48
N VAL A 66 -9.69 -17.32 -8.27
CA VAL A 66 -8.82 -16.18 -8.00
C VAL A 66 -7.38 -16.52 -8.37
N ARG A 67 -6.87 -17.67 -7.93
CA ARG A 67 -5.51 -18.13 -8.25
C ARG A 67 -5.31 -18.37 -9.74
N ALA A 68 -6.29 -18.98 -10.42
CA ALA A 68 -6.21 -19.22 -11.85
C ALA A 68 -6.13 -17.91 -12.63
N LEU A 69 -6.96 -16.91 -12.28
CA LEU A 69 -6.95 -15.60 -12.90
C LEU A 69 -5.65 -14.85 -12.59
N TYR A 70 -5.19 -14.86 -11.34
CA TYR A 70 -3.94 -14.23 -10.94
C TYR A 70 -2.73 -14.81 -11.70
N ARG A 71 -2.65 -16.13 -11.83
CA ARG A 71 -1.61 -16.79 -12.66
C ARG A 71 -1.72 -16.44 -14.14
N ALA A 72 -2.93 -16.29 -14.66
CA ALA A 72 -3.14 -15.90 -16.04
C ALA A 72 -2.63 -14.46 -16.30
N VAL A 73 -2.88 -13.52 -15.39
CA VAL A 73 -2.34 -12.16 -15.51
C VAL A 73 -0.81 -12.15 -15.35
N LEU A 74 -0.23 -12.94 -14.43
CA LEU A 74 1.23 -13.02 -14.26
C LEU A 74 1.99 -13.49 -15.50
N ARG A 75 1.36 -14.27 -16.39
CA ARG A 75 1.96 -14.67 -17.67
C ARG A 75 2.12 -13.51 -18.65
N VAL A 76 1.36 -12.43 -18.46
CA VAL A 76 1.33 -11.26 -19.33
C VAL A 76 2.00 -10.07 -18.66
N ASP A 77 1.81 -9.92 -17.36
CA ASP A 77 2.46 -8.93 -16.51
C ASP A 77 2.98 -9.59 -15.22
N ALA A 78 4.27 -9.90 -15.20
CA ALA A 78 4.93 -10.48 -14.04
C ALA A 78 4.95 -9.58 -12.79
N ARG A 79 4.56 -8.29 -12.94
CA ARG A 79 4.47 -7.31 -11.86
C ARG A 79 3.03 -6.91 -11.54
N ALA A 80 2.05 -7.72 -11.96
CA ALA A 80 0.65 -7.48 -11.68
C ALA A 80 0.43 -7.29 -10.16
N ARG A 81 -0.16 -6.16 -9.78
CA ARG A 81 -0.51 -5.85 -8.40
C ARG A 81 -1.60 -6.81 -7.92
N ALA A 82 -1.52 -7.24 -6.67
CA ALA A 82 -2.48 -8.13 -6.03
C ALA A 82 -2.32 -7.98 -4.52
N PRO A 83 -3.35 -8.19 -3.69
CA PRO A 83 -3.19 -8.18 -2.24
C PRO A 83 -2.17 -9.20 -1.74
N TRP A 84 -1.50 -8.92 -0.63
CA TRP A 84 -0.45 -9.76 -0.04
C TRP A 84 -0.90 -11.22 0.12
N TRP A 85 -2.14 -11.45 0.56
CA TRP A 85 -2.67 -12.78 0.78
C TRP A 85 -2.88 -13.55 -0.53
N VAL A 86 -3.15 -12.88 -1.65
CA VAL A 86 -3.22 -13.53 -2.99
C VAL A 86 -1.82 -13.99 -3.39
N ARG A 87 -0.81 -13.14 -3.21
CA ARG A 87 0.59 -13.44 -3.55
C ARG A 87 1.16 -14.56 -2.67
N ALA A 88 0.86 -14.51 -1.36
CA ALA A 88 1.21 -15.55 -0.40
C ALA A 88 0.51 -16.89 -0.69
N LEU A 89 -0.77 -16.85 -1.09
CA LEU A 89 -1.53 -18.02 -1.50
C LEU A 89 -1.00 -18.65 -2.80
N ASP A 90 -0.66 -17.82 -3.79
CA ASP A 90 -0.12 -18.31 -5.06
C ASP A 90 1.25 -18.99 -4.88
N SER A 91 2.10 -18.40 -4.03
CA SER A 91 3.40 -18.95 -3.65
C SER A 91 3.33 -20.15 -2.70
N GLY A 92 2.13 -20.51 -2.22
CA GLY A 92 1.91 -21.68 -1.36
C GLY A 92 2.33 -21.48 0.10
N ARG A 93 2.64 -20.25 0.52
CA ARG A 93 2.98 -19.91 1.91
C ARG A 93 1.76 -19.67 2.78
N LEU A 94 0.63 -19.32 2.16
CA LEU A 94 -0.65 -19.23 2.83
C LEU A 94 -1.52 -20.43 2.47
N ALA A 95 -2.09 -21.09 3.47
CA ALA A 95 -2.90 -22.29 3.26
C ALA A 95 -4.26 -22.02 2.61
N SER A 96 -4.81 -20.81 2.81
CA SER A 96 -6.10 -20.39 2.24
C SER A 96 -6.30 -18.88 2.38
N ARG A 97 -7.23 -18.31 1.61
CA ARG A 97 -7.71 -16.93 1.76
C ARG A 97 -8.20 -16.65 3.18
N ALA A 98 -8.92 -17.60 3.79
CA ALA A 98 -9.43 -17.45 5.15
C ALA A 98 -8.29 -17.30 6.17
N ALA A 99 -7.16 -17.96 5.96
CA ALA A 99 -5.97 -17.78 6.80
C ALA A 99 -5.37 -16.37 6.66
N GLY A 100 -5.34 -15.80 5.44
CA GLY A 100 -4.89 -14.44 5.22
C GLY A 100 -5.79 -13.41 5.89
N PHE A 101 -7.11 -13.57 5.74
CA PHE A 101 -8.09 -12.73 6.44
C PHE A 101 -7.96 -12.84 7.96
N ALA A 102 -7.69 -14.03 8.49
CA ALA A 102 -7.47 -14.21 9.91
C ALA A 102 -6.24 -13.44 10.42
N VAL A 103 -5.14 -13.38 9.63
CA VAL A 103 -3.97 -12.57 9.97
C VAL A 103 -4.31 -11.08 10.01
N GLU A 104 -4.99 -10.57 8.97
CA GLU A 104 -5.49 -9.18 8.93
C GLU A 104 -6.36 -8.84 10.14
N ASP A 105 -7.31 -9.70 10.46
CA ASP A 105 -8.27 -9.48 11.55
C ASP A 105 -7.59 -9.54 12.91
N GLN A 106 -6.58 -10.41 13.09
CA GLN A 106 -5.81 -10.49 14.34
C GLN A 106 -4.92 -9.26 14.54
N VAL A 107 -4.22 -8.80 13.49
CA VAL A 107 -3.44 -7.55 13.56
C VAL A 107 -4.35 -6.38 13.87
N ASN A 108 -5.49 -6.27 13.17
CA ASN A 108 -6.46 -5.22 13.44
C ASN A 108 -7.00 -5.28 14.87
N GLY A 109 -7.36 -6.46 15.37
CA GLY A 109 -7.86 -6.63 16.73
C GLY A 109 -6.84 -6.24 17.80
N LEU A 110 -5.56 -6.47 17.53
CA LEU A 110 -4.45 -6.10 18.42
C LEU A 110 -4.17 -4.60 18.42
N LEU A 111 -4.20 -3.95 17.25
CA LEU A 111 -3.89 -2.53 17.14
C LEU A 111 -5.10 -1.65 17.50
N ALA A 112 -6.33 -2.04 17.12
CA ALA A 112 -7.53 -1.24 17.35
C ALA A 112 -7.89 -1.06 18.83
N ILE A 113 -7.38 -1.91 19.73
CA ILE A 113 -7.55 -1.75 21.18
C ILE A 113 -6.56 -0.76 21.80
N ARG A 114 -5.49 -0.39 21.06
CA ARG A 114 -4.46 0.55 21.50
C ARG A 114 -4.83 1.96 21.03
N PRO A 115 -4.86 2.95 21.93
CA PRO A 115 -5.06 4.34 21.53
C PRO A 115 -3.98 4.80 20.54
N GLY A 116 -4.38 5.50 19.47
CA GLY A 116 -3.46 6.12 18.50
C GLY A 116 -3.22 5.32 17.23
N TRP A 117 -3.59 4.04 17.18
CA TRP A 117 -3.55 3.26 15.95
C TRP A 117 -4.80 3.51 15.10
N VAL A 118 -4.59 3.70 13.80
CA VAL A 118 -5.66 3.89 12.81
C VAL A 118 -5.39 2.97 11.61
N TYR A 119 -6.43 2.26 11.16
CA TYR A 119 -6.37 1.54 9.90
C TYR A 119 -6.57 2.50 8.72
N VAL A 120 -5.68 2.43 7.75
CA VAL A 120 -5.72 3.20 6.50
C VAL A 120 -5.98 2.24 5.34
N PRO A 121 -7.14 2.34 4.66
CA PRO A 121 -7.42 1.50 3.51
C PRO A 121 -6.50 1.84 2.34
N GLY A 122 -6.07 0.81 1.61
CA GLY A 122 -5.29 1.00 0.37
C GLY A 122 -6.06 1.83 -0.64
N THR A 123 -5.38 2.77 -1.30
CA THR A 123 -6.01 3.76 -2.19
C THR A 123 -6.14 3.29 -3.63
N GLY A 124 -5.36 2.28 -4.03
CA GLY A 124 -5.36 1.68 -5.35
C GLY A 124 -5.88 0.24 -5.38
N TYR A 125 -6.29 -0.23 -6.55
CA TYR A 125 -6.76 -1.60 -6.74
C TYR A 125 -5.64 -2.62 -6.44
N GLY A 126 -5.95 -3.56 -5.55
CA GLY A 126 -5.00 -4.57 -5.10
C GLY A 126 -3.87 -4.02 -4.24
N GLU A 127 -3.97 -2.78 -3.76
CA GLU A 127 -3.11 -2.28 -2.69
C GLU A 127 -3.58 -2.82 -1.34
N ASP A 128 -2.60 -3.17 -0.52
CA ASP A 128 -2.83 -3.64 0.84
C ASP A 128 -3.13 -2.42 1.73
N GLY A 129 -4.13 -2.54 2.62
CA GLY A 129 -4.30 -1.58 3.70
C GLY A 129 -3.20 -1.75 4.75
N TYR A 130 -3.01 -0.73 5.58
CA TYR A 130 -1.99 -0.73 6.62
C TYR A 130 -2.51 0.00 7.86
N TRP A 131 -1.77 -0.04 8.95
CA TRP A 131 -2.08 0.69 10.17
C TRP A 131 -1.02 1.75 10.42
N GLU A 132 -1.45 2.92 10.84
CA GLU A 132 -0.58 4.03 11.22
C GLU A 132 -0.72 4.34 12.71
N PHE A 133 0.40 4.64 13.36
CA PHE A 133 0.47 5.18 14.70
C PHE A 133 1.21 6.51 14.68
N VAL A 134 0.54 7.55 15.17
CA VAL A 134 1.15 8.87 15.39
C VAL A 134 1.44 9.02 16.88
N PRO A 135 2.72 8.98 17.31
CA PRO A 135 3.09 9.21 18.69
C PRO A 135 2.59 10.58 19.18
N SER A 136 1.83 10.60 20.27
CA SER A 136 1.27 11.83 20.84
C SER A 136 2.32 12.72 21.52
N GLU A 137 3.45 12.13 21.94
CA GLU A 137 4.54 12.78 22.68
C GLU A 137 5.86 12.77 21.91
N SER A 138 5.84 12.98 20.60
CA SER A 138 7.09 12.89 19.84
C SER A 138 8.09 14.00 20.25
N GLY A 139 7.64 15.16 20.74
CA GLY A 139 8.54 16.30 21.00
C GLY A 139 9.34 16.72 19.75
N LEU A 140 8.98 16.18 18.59
CA LEU A 140 9.66 16.33 17.31
C LEU A 140 9.06 17.53 16.60
N THR A 141 9.91 18.47 16.23
CA THR A 141 9.53 19.66 15.49
C THR A 141 9.73 19.40 14.00
N GLY A 142 8.65 19.12 13.25
CA GLY A 142 8.70 18.93 11.78
C GLY A 142 7.66 17.96 11.25
N PRO A 143 7.52 17.83 9.91
CA PRO A 143 6.68 16.79 9.31
C PRO A 143 7.27 15.41 9.63
N MET A 144 6.48 14.59 10.33
CA MET A 144 6.84 13.25 10.79
C MET A 144 5.98 12.22 10.05
N ALA A 145 6.62 11.21 9.48
CA ALA A 145 5.92 10.04 8.98
C ALA A 145 5.54 9.13 10.19
N PRO A 146 4.30 8.61 10.26
CA PRO A 146 3.87 7.75 11.36
C PRO A 146 4.63 6.42 11.36
N THR A 147 4.58 5.72 12.50
CA THR A 147 4.94 4.29 12.51
C THR A 147 3.87 3.55 11.71
N THR A 148 4.28 2.72 10.75
CA THR A 148 3.34 1.89 9.99
C THR A 148 3.53 0.42 10.28
N VAL A 149 2.42 -0.31 10.32
CA VAL A 149 2.37 -1.77 10.28
C VAL A 149 1.68 -2.14 8.98
N GLN A 150 2.30 -2.99 8.17
CA GLN A 150 1.72 -3.48 6.93
C GLN A 150 1.89 -4.99 6.80
N LEU A 151 1.03 -5.60 6.01
CA LEU A 151 1.14 -7.02 5.68
C LEU A 151 1.79 -7.22 4.32
N THR A 152 2.71 -8.16 4.26
CA THR A 152 3.51 -8.44 3.08
C THR A 152 3.70 -9.93 2.90
N ASP A 153 3.95 -10.34 1.67
CA ASP A 153 4.41 -11.66 1.33
C ASP A 153 5.93 -11.66 1.08
N ALA A 154 6.69 -10.66 1.52
CA ALA A 154 8.14 -10.68 1.36
C ALA A 154 8.85 -11.71 2.28
N HIS A 155 8.21 -12.09 3.39
CA HIS A 155 8.73 -13.04 4.39
C HIS A 155 7.59 -13.89 4.99
N ASP A 156 7.94 -14.93 5.75
CA ASP A 156 6.97 -15.92 6.26
C ASP A 156 6.15 -15.44 7.46
N GLY A 157 6.65 -14.43 8.18
CA GLY A 157 5.92 -13.81 9.29
C GLY A 157 4.88 -12.76 8.88
N TRP A 158 4.89 -12.34 7.62
CA TRP A 158 3.96 -11.40 6.96
C TRP A 158 3.84 -9.99 7.54
N VAL A 159 4.30 -9.72 8.75
CA VAL A 159 4.18 -8.41 9.41
C VAL A 159 5.46 -7.59 9.19
N GLU A 160 5.32 -6.46 8.52
CA GLU A 160 6.38 -5.49 8.31
C GLU A 160 6.08 -4.18 9.05
N ILE A 161 7.09 -3.61 9.69
CA ILE A 161 7.00 -2.38 10.45
C ILE A 161 7.96 -1.35 9.86
N VAL A 162 7.45 -0.15 9.60
CA VAL A 162 8.28 1.01 9.31
C VAL A 162 8.16 1.97 10.49
N PRO A 163 9.23 2.16 11.30
CA PRO A 163 9.19 3.11 12.40
C PRO A 163 8.87 4.55 11.95
N ALA A 164 8.24 5.31 12.85
CA ALA A 164 8.09 6.74 12.69
C ALA A 164 9.46 7.39 12.44
N HIS A 165 9.52 8.32 11.51
CA HIS A 165 10.76 8.97 11.13
C HIS A 165 10.54 10.41 10.67
N LEU A 166 11.62 11.19 10.75
CA LEU A 166 11.67 12.55 10.25
C LEU A 166 12.29 12.59 8.86
N GLY A 167 11.76 13.47 8.01
CA GLY A 167 12.26 13.66 6.65
C GLY A 167 11.73 12.63 5.64
N GLU A 168 12.28 12.67 4.42
CA GLU A 168 11.74 11.91 3.29
C GLU A 168 12.28 10.48 3.18
N ILE A 169 13.33 10.14 3.95
CA ILE A 169 14.00 8.84 3.86
C ILE A 169 13.44 7.92 4.94
N ALA A 170 12.70 6.91 4.51
CA ALA A 170 12.20 5.89 5.42
C ALA A 170 13.34 5.02 5.99
N PRO A 171 13.27 4.65 7.28
CA PRO A 171 14.18 3.70 7.89
C PRO A 171 14.01 2.31 7.26
N THR A 172 14.97 1.42 7.52
CA THR A 172 14.88 0.04 7.06
C THR A 172 13.68 -0.64 7.73
N PRO A 173 12.76 -1.26 6.97
CA PRO A 173 11.65 -1.97 7.55
C PRO A 173 12.11 -3.13 8.45
N ARG A 174 11.39 -3.33 9.56
CA ARG A 174 11.60 -4.45 10.49
C ARG A 174 10.55 -5.51 10.21
N TRP A 175 10.97 -6.75 10.04
CA TRP A 175 10.07 -7.89 9.83
C TRP A 175 9.86 -8.62 11.15
N LEU A 176 8.60 -8.97 11.43
CA LEU A 176 8.24 -9.80 12.57
C LEU A 176 7.77 -11.18 12.13
N ASP A 177 7.96 -12.16 12.98
CA ASP A 177 7.50 -13.55 12.85
C ASP A 177 6.04 -13.69 13.28
N GLY A 178 5.16 -12.95 12.59
CA GLY A 178 3.72 -13.03 12.76
C GLY A 178 3.12 -12.16 13.86
N VAL A 179 1.83 -12.34 14.06
CA VAL A 179 0.99 -11.49 14.94
C VAL A 179 1.35 -11.67 16.42
N ALA A 180 1.84 -12.85 16.81
CA ALA A 180 2.26 -13.10 18.19
C ALA A 180 3.49 -12.28 18.58
N GLU A 181 4.49 -12.18 17.70
CA GLU A 181 5.65 -11.32 17.93
C GLU A 181 5.24 -9.85 17.96
N LEU A 182 4.35 -9.42 17.04
CA LEU A 182 3.80 -8.06 17.06
C LEU A 182 3.19 -7.72 18.43
N GLY A 183 2.41 -8.62 19.01
CA GLY A 183 1.84 -8.42 20.35
C GLY A 183 2.86 -8.37 21.47
N ALA A 184 3.90 -9.20 21.40
CA ALA A 184 4.97 -9.21 22.39
C ALA A 184 5.83 -7.94 22.36
N ARG A 185 5.94 -7.29 21.19
CA ARG A 185 6.83 -6.15 20.96
C ARG A 185 6.11 -4.83 20.76
N LEU A 186 4.80 -4.79 20.97
CA LEU A 186 3.98 -3.63 20.61
C LEU A 186 4.43 -2.33 21.29
N ASP A 187 4.88 -2.40 22.54
CA ASP A 187 5.43 -1.24 23.25
C ASP A 187 6.74 -0.72 22.61
N GLU A 188 7.56 -1.59 22.02
CA GLU A 188 8.76 -1.20 21.25
C GLU A 188 8.40 -0.61 19.88
N VAL A 189 7.29 -1.07 19.28
CA VAL A 189 6.80 -0.58 17.98
C VAL A 189 6.24 0.83 18.10
N GLU A 190 5.57 1.12 19.22
CA GLU A 190 5.01 2.43 19.51
C GLU A 190 6.06 3.45 20.00
N ALA A 191 7.24 2.99 20.39
CA ALA A 191 8.37 3.87 20.72
C ALA A 191 8.89 4.57 19.45
N VAL A 192 9.23 5.86 19.58
CA VAL A 192 9.86 6.62 18.51
C VAL A 192 11.33 6.19 18.40
N ASP A 193 11.72 5.67 17.23
CA ASP A 193 13.14 5.46 16.91
C ASP A 193 13.76 6.84 16.65
N GLN A 194 14.60 7.31 17.59
CA GLN A 194 15.43 8.48 17.33
C GLN A 194 16.66 8.02 16.55
N PRO A 195 16.93 8.55 15.34
CA PRO A 195 18.21 8.31 14.71
C PRO A 195 19.32 8.94 15.56
N ASP A 196 20.35 8.15 15.87
CA ASP A 196 21.61 8.59 16.48
C ASP A 196 22.36 9.62 15.60
#